data_AF-A0A5C6N6P1-F1
#
_entry.id   AF-A0A5C6N6P1-F1
#
_cell.length_a   1.000
_cell.length_b   1.000
_cell.length_c   1.000
_cell.angle_alpha   90.00
_cell.angle_beta   90.00
_cell.angle_gamma   90.00
#
_symmetry.space_group_name_H-M   'P 1'
#
loop_
_entity.id
_entity.type
_entity.pdbx_description
1 polymer ?
#
loop_
_entity_poly.entity_id
_entity_poly.type
_entity_poly.pdbx_seq_one_letter_code
_entity_poly.pdbx_strand_id
1 'polypeptide(L)'
;MKTKEHTRQVRDTFVEKFKARFGYKKISQALNISRSTVQAIILKWKEYQTTANLPRPGRPSKLSSRTRRKLIRDAAKRPMITPDELQRSTAEGLVVGEGTSYHPHTMQSSTPSNNKPNIHTISGDLVTHHHVSQQTKGRHLN
;
A
#
# COMPACT_ATOMS: atom_id res chain seq x y z
N MET A 1 -23.48 -12.39 -6.39
CA MET A 1 -22.84 -13.38 -5.47
C MET A 1 -21.42 -12.94 -5.17
N LYS A 2 -20.97 -13.03 -3.92
CA LYS A 2 -19.55 -12.84 -3.57
C LYS A 2 -18.79 -14.12 -3.89
N THR A 3 -17.78 -14.05 -4.75
CA THR A 3 -16.87 -15.17 -4.99
C THR A 3 -15.94 -15.31 -3.79
N LYS A 4 -15.95 -16.50 -3.15
CA LYS A 4 -15.09 -16.80 -2.01
C LYS A 4 -13.71 -17.21 -2.53
N GLU A 5 -12.66 -16.59 -2.01
CA GLU A 5 -11.30 -16.95 -2.36
C GLU A 5 -10.91 -18.28 -1.71
N HIS A 6 -10.06 -19.07 -2.38
CA HIS A 6 -9.54 -20.31 -1.81
C HIS A 6 -8.65 -20.04 -0.59
N THR A 7 -8.72 -20.92 0.40
CA THR A 7 -7.87 -20.82 1.59
C THR A 7 -6.39 -20.92 1.21
N ARG A 8 -5.51 -20.39 2.07
CA ARG A 8 -4.07 -20.45 1.85
C ARG A 8 -3.59 -21.90 1.77
N GLN A 9 -4.10 -22.78 2.65
CA GLN A 9 -3.79 -24.21 2.66
C GLN A 9 -4.04 -24.87 1.31
N VAL A 10 -5.19 -24.62 0.68
CA VAL A 10 -5.50 -25.17 -0.65
C VAL A 10 -4.51 -24.67 -1.71
N ARG A 11 -4.09 -23.41 -1.64
CA ARG A 11 -3.06 -22.84 -2.54
C ARG A 11 -1.66 -23.38 -2.27
N ASP A 12 -1.33 -23.68 -1.02
CA ASP A 12 -0.06 -24.30 -0.63
C ASP A 12 0.02 -25.71 -1.22
N THR A 13 -1.03 -26.52 -1.05
CA THR A 13 -1.12 -27.85 -1.68
C THR A 13 -1.04 -27.79 -3.21
N PHE A 14 -1.58 -26.73 -3.83
CA PHE A 14 -1.41 -26.47 -5.27
C PHE A 14 0.05 -26.39 -5.67
N VAL A 15 0.83 -25.57 -4.96
CA VAL A 15 2.24 -25.33 -5.25
C VAL A 15 3.07 -26.57 -4.99
N GLU A 16 2.78 -27.32 -3.92
CA GLU A 16 3.43 -28.61 -3.64
C GLU A 16 3.24 -29.61 -4.79
N LYS A 17 2.00 -29.82 -5.25
CA LYS A 17 1.72 -30.71 -6.38
C LYS A 17 2.34 -30.22 -7.68
N PHE A 18 2.38 -28.91 -7.90
CA PHE A 18 3.06 -28.34 -9.07
C PHE A 18 4.57 -28.57 -9.03
N LYS A 19 5.21 -28.37 -7.87
CA LYS A 19 6.64 -28.65 -7.66
C LYS A 19 6.96 -30.13 -7.84
N ALA A 20 6.06 -31.02 -7.43
CA ALA A 20 6.14 -32.46 -7.71
C ALA A 20 5.80 -32.84 -9.16
N ARG A 21 5.77 -31.87 -10.10
CA ARG A 21 5.59 -32.05 -11.55
C ARG A 21 4.26 -32.70 -11.96
N PHE A 22 3.23 -32.61 -11.12
CA PHE A 22 1.88 -33.01 -11.52
C PHE A 22 1.33 -32.05 -12.58
N GLY A 23 0.72 -32.60 -13.64
CA GLY A 23 0.09 -31.79 -14.68
C GLY A 23 -1.20 -31.10 -14.20
N TYR A 24 -1.57 -29.98 -14.83
CA TYR A 24 -2.71 -29.15 -14.42
C TYR A 24 -4.04 -29.92 -14.29
N LYS A 25 -4.30 -30.90 -15.16
CA LYS A 25 -5.50 -31.75 -15.10
C LYS A 25 -5.55 -32.57 -13.81
N LYS A 26 -4.43 -33.20 -13.44
CA LYS A 26 -4.33 -34.03 -12.22
C LYS A 26 -4.53 -33.18 -10.96
N ILE A 27 -3.95 -31.98 -10.93
CA ILE A 27 -4.09 -31.07 -9.79
C ILE A 27 -5.53 -30.56 -9.67
N SER A 28 -6.13 -30.18 -10.79
CA SER A 28 -7.53 -29.73 -10.87
C SER A 28 -8.49 -30.78 -10.31
N GLN A 29 -8.33 -32.05 -10.71
CA GLN A 29 -9.13 -33.16 -10.21
C GLN A 29 -8.90 -33.43 -8.72
N ALA A 30 -7.63 -33.43 -8.27
CA ALA A 30 -7.29 -33.72 -6.88
C ALA A 30 -7.82 -32.68 -5.88
N LEU A 31 -7.97 -31.42 -6.31
CA LEU A 31 -8.40 -30.31 -5.45
C LEU A 31 -9.84 -29.85 -5.74
N ASN A 32 -10.52 -30.49 -6.69
CA ASN A 32 -11.85 -30.11 -7.18
C ASN A 32 -11.95 -28.61 -7.54
N ILE A 33 -10.93 -28.09 -8.23
CA ILE A 33 -10.82 -26.69 -8.62
C ILE A 33 -10.64 -26.61 -10.13
N SER A 34 -11.25 -25.61 -10.77
CA SER A 34 -11.18 -25.45 -12.22
C SER A 34 -9.74 -25.29 -12.73
N ARG A 35 -9.48 -25.82 -13.93
CA ARG A 35 -8.18 -25.70 -14.61
C ARG A 35 -7.72 -24.25 -14.82
N SER A 36 -8.65 -23.32 -15.03
CA SER A 36 -8.35 -21.89 -15.16
C SER A 36 -7.83 -21.30 -13.86
N THR A 37 -8.43 -21.67 -12.72
CA THR A 37 -7.96 -21.23 -11.40
C THR A 37 -6.59 -21.83 -11.06
N VAL A 38 -6.36 -23.10 -11.42
CA VAL A 38 -5.04 -23.76 -11.30
C VAL A 38 -3.97 -22.93 -12.03
N GLN A 39 -4.24 -22.57 -13.28
CA GLN A 39 -3.31 -21.79 -14.10
C GLN A 39 -3.07 -20.39 -13.50
N ALA A 40 -4.12 -19.72 -13.04
CA ALA A 40 -4.02 -18.40 -12.42
C ALA A 40 -3.21 -18.41 -11.12
N ILE A 41 -3.37 -19.45 -10.28
CA ILE A 41 -2.57 -19.62 -9.05
C ILE A 41 -1.09 -19.82 -9.40
N ILE A 42 -0.79 -20.67 -10.38
CA ILE A 42 0.59 -20.99 -10.76
C ILE A 42 1.27 -19.79 -11.41
N LEU A 43 0.55 -19.02 -12.25
CA LEU A 43 1.08 -17.79 -12.83
C LEU A 43 1.45 -16.78 -11.73
N LYS A 44 0.55 -16.53 -10.78
CA LYS A 44 0.82 -15.65 -9.63
C LYS A 44 1.97 -16.15 -8.77
N TRP A 45 2.05 -17.46 -8.53
CA TRP A 45 3.15 -18.03 -7.77
C TRP A 45 4.50 -17.88 -8.50
N LYS A 46 4.55 -18.05 -9.82
CA LYS A 46 5.77 -17.81 -10.60
C LYS A 46 6.25 -16.36 -10.51
N GLU A 47 5.32 -15.41 -10.52
CA GLU A 47 5.62 -13.97 -10.48
C GLU A 47 6.04 -13.49 -9.08
N TYR A 48 5.26 -13.85 -8.04
CA TYR A 48 5.42 -13.29 -6.70
C TYR A 48 6.03 -14.26 -5.69
N GLN A 49 6.24 -15.53 -6.07
CA GLN A 49 6.75 -16.61 -5.20
C GLN A 49 5.96 -16.78 -3.90
N THR A 50 4.67 -16.43 -3.91
CA THR A 50 3.79 -16.47 -2.73
C THR A 50 2.43 -17.09 -3.04
N THR A 51 1.88 -17.76 -2.04
CA THR A 51 0.51 -18.27 -2.01
C THR A 51 -0.39 -17.43 -1.12
N ALA A 52 0.14 -16.39 -0.46
CA ALA A 52 -0.65 -15.49 0.36
C ALA A 52 -1.58 -14.61 -0.48
N ASN A 53 -2.63 -14.08 0.14
CA ASN A 53 -3.44 -13.04 -0.50
C ASN A 53 -2.63 -11.76 -0.61
N LEU A 54 -2.46 -11.28 -1.82
CA LEU A 54 -1.90 -9.96 -2.06
C LEU A 54 -2.98 -8.91 -1.83
N PRO A 55 -2.62 -7.73 -1.28
CA PRO A 55 -3.53 -6.61 -1.27
C PRO A 55 -3.96 -6.31 -2.71
N ARG A 56 -5.22 -5.95 -2.91
CA ARG A 56 -5.67 -5.56 -4.25
C ARG A 56 -4.85 -4.35 -4.70
N PRO A 57 -4.31 -4.37 -5.92
CA PRO A 57 -3.67 -3.18 -6.46
C PRO A 57 -4.69 -2.04 -6.44
N GLY A 58 -4.35 -0.99 -5.70
CA GLY A 58 -5.15 0.23 -5.63
C GLY A 58 -4.94 1.10 -6.86
N ARG A 59 -5.67 2.22 -6.91
CA ARG A 59 -5.43 3.25 -7.91
C ARG A 59 -4.01 3.82 -7.74
N PRO A 60 -3.21 3.95 -8.82
CA PRO A 60 -1.94 4.66 -8.77
C PRO A 60 -2.11 6.07 -8.20
N SER A 61 -1.16 6.53 -7.38
CA SER A 61 -1.28 7.85 -6.78
C SER A 61 -1.01 8.96 -7.79
N LYS A 62 -1.82 10.04 -7.74
CA LYS A 62 -1.64 11.22 -8.60
C LYS A 62 -0.28 11.91 -8.44
N LEU A 63 0.38 11.74 -7.30
CA LEU A 63 1.67 12.39 -6.99
C LEU A 63 2.79 11.36 -7.00
N SER A 64 3.93 11.72 -7.61
CA SER A 64 5.16 10.93 -7.48
C SER A 64 5.66 10.94 -6.03
N SER A 65 6.48 9.95 -5.67
CA SER A 65 7.12 9.87 -4.34
C SER A 65 7.98 11.11 -4.06
N ARG A 66 8.68 11.64 -5.07
CA ARG A 66 9.52 12.84 -4.98
C ARG A 66 8.67 14.08 -4.72
N THR A 67 7.60 14.28 -5.50
CA THR A 67 6.69 15.42 -5.35
C THR A 67 6.05 15.41 -3.96
N ARG A 68 5.56 14.25 -3.51
CA ARG A 68 4.99 14.09 -2.18
C ARG A 68 5.97 14.45 -1.07
N ARG A 69 7.23 13.98 -1.15
CA ARG A 69 8.28 14.32 -0.17
C ARG A 69 8.65 15.81 -0.19
N LYS A 70 8.59 16.48 -1.35
CA LYS A 70 8.81 17.93 -1.45
C LYS A 70 7.70 18.68 -0.70
N LEU A 71 6.43 18.37 -0.99
CA LEU A 71 5.27 18.95 -0.32
C LEU A 71 5.34 18.80 1.20
N ILE A 72 5.66 17.60 1.69
CA ILE A 72 5.78 17.35 3.14
C ILE A 72 6.88 18.21 3.77
N ARG A 73 8.06 18.32 3.12
CA ARG A 73 9.16 19.16 3.64
C ARG A 73 8.83 20.63 3.62
N ASP A 74 8.18 21.12 2.56
CA ASP A 74 7.84 22.52 2.43
C ASP A 74 6.76 22.94 3.44
N ALA A 75 5.78 22.08 3.69
CA ALA A 75 4.78 22.26 4.75
C ALA A 75 5.41 22.21 6.15
N ALA A 76 6.36 21.32 6.39
CA ALA A 76 7.06 21.23 7.68
C ALA A 76 7.91 22.50 7.98
N LYS A 77 8.51 23.09 6.95
CA LYS A 77 9.30 24.34 7.08
C LYS A 77 8.43 25.57 7.27
N ARG A 78 7.24 25.58 6.67
CA ARG A 78 6.31 26.72 6.69
C ARG A 78 4.96 26.23 7.23
N PRO A 79 4.82 26.05 8.56
CA PRO A 79 3.64 25.40 9.13
C PRO A 79 2.32 26.18 8.90
N MET A 80 2.40 27.47 8.56
CA MET A 80 1.24 28.30 8.24
C MET A 80 0.98 28.46 6.74
N ILE A 81 1.71 27.74 5.87
CA ILE A 81 1.50 27.84 4.41
C ILE A 81 0.14 27.27 4.01
N THR A 82 -0.56 27.97 3.12
CA THR A 82 -1.83 27.47 2.60
C THR A 82 -1.60 26.35 1.58
N PRO A 83 -2.56 25.40 1.41
CA PRO A 83 -2.44 24.35 0.41
C PRO A 83 -2.23 24.88 -1.02
N ASP A 84 -2.87 25.99 -1.38
CA ASP A 84 -2.77 26.60 -2.71
C ASP A 84 -1.36 27.15 -2.97
N GLU A 85 -0.77 27.84 -1.98
CA GLU A 85 0.61 28.33 -2.06
C GLU A 85 1.62 27.17 -2.13
N LEU A 86 1.35 26.10 -1.39
CA LEU A 86 2.18 24.90 -1.40
C LEU A 86 2.15 24.21 -2.77
N GLN A 87 0.98 24.15 -3.42
CA GLN A 87 0.84 23.65 -4.79
C GLN A 87 1.60 24.50 -5.81
N ARG A 88 1.49 25.84 -5.75
CA ARG A 88 2.20 26.77 -6.63
C ARG A 88 3.72 26.60 -6.53
N SER A 89 4.27 26.59 -5.32
CA SER A 89 5.72 26.38 -5.08
C SER A 89 6.22 25.00 -5.51
N THR A 90 5.32 24.03 -5.65
CA THR A 90 5.65 22.69 -6.13
C THR A 90 5.69 22.64 -7.65
N ALA A 91 4.76 23.30 -8.33
CA ALA A 91 4.70 23.40 -9.80
C ALA A 91 5.97 24.02 -10.40
N GLU A 92 6.54 25.04 -9.76
CA GLU A 92 7.78 25.72 -10.19
C GLU A 92 9.04 24.83 -10.16
N GLY A 93 8.98 23.66 -9.50
CA GLY A 93 10.10 22.72 -9.40
C GLY A 93 9.84 21.34 -9.98
N LEU A 94 8.80 21.17 -10.80
CA LEU A 94 8.51 19.90 -11.48
C LEU A 94 9.19 19.88 -12.86
N VAL A 95 10.29 19.12 -12.97
CA VAL A 95 10.58 18.44 -14.25
C VAL A 95 9.53 17.34 -14.35
N VAL A 96 8.55 17.56 -15.20
CA VAL A 96 7.47 16.60 -15.48
C VAL A 96 8.13 15.35 -16.05
N GLY A 97 8.08 14.25 -15.31
CA GLY A 97 8.36 12.93 -15.87
C GLY A 97 7.32 12.68 -16.95
N GLU A 98 7.79 12.52 -18.18
CA GLU A 98 6.99 12.42 -19.39
C GLU A 98 5.83 11.43 -19.24
N GLY A 99 4.64 11.92 -19.57
CA GLY A 99 3.41 11.17 -19.49
C GLY A 99 2.26 12.12 -19.19
N THR A 100 1.73 12.73 -20.26
CA THR A 100 0.61 13.69 -20.34
C THR A 100 1.00 15.17 -20.27
N SER A 101 1.06 15.78 -21.47
CA SER A 101 1.02 17.22 -21.70
C SER A 101 -0.34 17.76 -21.26
N TYR A 102 -0.35 18.66 -20.27
CA TYR A 102 -1.49 19.50 -19.96
C TYR A 102 -1.14 20.95 -20.32
N HIS A 103 -1.76 21.48 -21.36
CA HIS A 103 -1.77 22.92 -21.61
C HIS A 103 -2.68 23.61 -20.59
N PRO A 104 -2.28 24.75 -20.00
CA PRO A 104 -3.14 25.52 -19.12
C PRO A 104 -4.17 26.29 -19.96
N HIS A 105 -5.42 25.84 -19.97
CA HIS A 105 -6.53 26.69 -20.40
C HIS A 105 -6.95 27.60 -19.23
N THR A 106 -7.10 28.88 -19.55
CA THR A 106 -7.45 30.01 -18.70
C THR A 106 -8.66 29.73 -17.80
N MET A 107 -8.54 30.11 -16.52
CA MET A 107 -9.57 29.92 -15.50
C MET A 107 -10.83 30.73 -15.81
N GLN A 108 -11.96 30.04 -16.01
CA GLN A 108 -13.28 30.66 -15.88
C GLN A 108 -13.83 30.35 -14.49
N SER A 109 -14.12 31.42 -13.75
CA SER A 109 -14.70 31.40 -12.41
C SER A 109 -16.04 30.67 -12.38
N SER A 110 -16.14 29.59 -11.61
CA SER A 110 -17.42 29.07 -11.11
C SER A 110 -17.28 28.74 -9.63
N THR A 111 -18.26 29.19 -8.85
CA THR A 111 -18.29 29.22 -7.38
C THR A 111 -18.23 27.83 -6.74
N PRO A 112 -17.64 27.65 -5.54
CA PRO A 112 -17.59 26.34 -4.89
C PRO A 112 -18.95 25.97 -4.26
N SER A 113 -19.54 24.88 -4.73
CA SER A 113 -20.60 24.16 -4.01
C SER A 113 -19.98 23.30 -2.91
N ASN A 114 -20.54 23.42 -1.72
CA ASN A 114 -20.03 22.95 -0.44
C ASN A 114 -20.01 21.41 -0.34
N ASN A 115 -18.82 20.83 -0.15
CA ASN A 115 -18.69 19.50 0.47
C ASN A 115 -17.35 19.40 1.20
N LYS A 116 -17.36 19.67 2.51
CA LYS A 116 -16.21 19.47 3.41
C LYS A 116 -15.91 17.96 3.57
N PRO A 117 -14.67 17.49 3.37
CA PRO A 117 -14.28 16.17 3.83
C PRO A 117 -14.13 16.18 5.36
N ASN A 118 -14.81 15.23 6.00
CA ASN A 118 -14.83 14.96 7.44
C ASN A 118 -13.44 14.52 7.95
N ILE A 119 -12.89 15.23 8.93
CA ILE A 119 -11.60 14.92 9.56
C ILE A 119 -11.85 13.97 10.75
N HIS A 120 -11.82 12.66 10.52
CA HIS A 120 -11.69 11.69 11.60
C HIS A 120 -10.75 10.54 11.23
N THR A 121 -9.62 10.50 11.94
CA THR A 121 -8.85 9.34 12.45
C THR A 121 -7.35 9.54 12.23
N ILE A 122 -6.73 10.25 13.16
CA ILE A 122 -5.30 10.09 13.46
C ILE A 122 -5.22 8.84 14.35
N SER A 123 -4.92 7.68 13.77
CA SER A 123 -4.40 6.55 14.53
C SER A 123 -2.89 6.55 14.35
N GLY A 124 -2.20 7.32 15.21
CA GLY A 124 -0.79 7.14 15.48
C GLY A 124 -0.69 6.16 16.65
N ASP A 125 -0.04 5.03 16.40
CA ASP A 125 0.25 4.03 17.42
C ASP A 125 1.08 4.66 18.56
N LEU A 126 0.66 4.34 19.78
CA LEU A 126 1.27 4.76 21.04
C LEU A 126 2.74 4.33 21.12
N VAL A 127 3.60 5.28 21.48
CA VAL A 127 4.98 5.05 21.92
C VAL A 127 4.96 4.29 23.26
N THR A 128 5.50 3.08 23.29
CA THR A 128 5.75 2.34 24.54
C THR A 128 7.02 2.87 25.20
N HIS A 129 6.89 3.64 26.28
CA HIS A 129 8.01 3.95 27.18
C HIS A 129 8.28 2.74 28.08
N HIS A 130 9.40 2.05 27.89
CA HIS A 130 9.89 1.05 28.85
C HIS A 130 10.80 1.74 29.87
N HIS A 131 10.31 1.86 31.10
CA HIS A 131 11.06 2.30 32.28
C HIS A 131 11.77 1.08 32.88
N VAL A 132 13.10 1.07 32.91
CA VAL A 132 13.88 0.08 33.68
C VAL A 132 14.42 0.78 34.91
N SER A 133 13.77 0.50 36.04
CA SER A 133 14.28 0.75 37.38
C SER A 133 15.07 -0.49 37.81
N GLN A 134 16.38 -0.35 38.04
CA GLN A 134 17.19 -1.39 38.69
C GLN A 134 17.62 -0.85 40.06
N GLN A 135 16.98 -1.40 41.08
CA GLN A 135 17.25 -1.23 42.49
C GLN A 135 18.33 -2.25 42.88
N THR A 136 19.54 -1.81 43.20
CA THR A 136 20.60 -2.68 43.72
C THR A 136 20.37 -2.93 45.21
N LYS A 137 19.91 -4.15 45.54
CA LYS A 137 19.84 -4.69 46.91
C LYS A 137 21.24 -5.00 47.44
N GLY A 138 21.41 -4.76 48.74
CA GLY A 138 22.68 -4.73 49.47
C GLY A 138 23.48 -6.04 49.50
N ARG A 139 24.78 -5.86 49.74
CA ARG A 139 25.74 -6.91 50.09
C ARG A 139 25.88 -6.99 51.61
N HIS A 140 25.84 -8.23 52.08
CA HIS A 140 26.08 -8.67 53.45
C HIS A 140 27.50 -8.31 53.92
N LEU A 141 27.61 -7.93 55.19
CA LEU A 141 28.84 -7.79 55.97
C LEU A 141 29.41 -9.17 56.33
N ASN A 142 30.74 -9.26 56.32
CA ASN A 142 31.54 -10.02 57.29
C ASN A 142 32.51 -9.03 57.94
#